data_AF-A0A7Y4Q856-F1
#
_entry.id   AF-A0A7Y4Q856-F1
#
_cell.length_a   1.000
_cell.length_b   1.000
_cell.length_c   1.000
_cell.angle_alpha   90.00
_cell.angle_beta   90.00
_cell.angle_gamma   90.00
#
_symmetry.space_group_name_H-M   'P 1'
#
loop_
_entity.id
_entity.type
_entity.pdbx_description
1 polymer ?
#
loop_
_entity_poly.entity_id
_entity_poly.type
_entity_poly.pdbx_seq_one_letter_code
_entity_poly.pdbx_strand_id
1 'polypeptide(L)'
;MLKRLLFVATVGVIMASCGGNSEKLQSQVDSLRTELQTSQQFATTLQEVGVLMDSIDANRQLLRVNMVEGTTYDNYKSRMKDINNYVKDTQNKISDLEKSLKKSKGNANAFAATIKKLKADLEERNKEIAALNEQVDLLKNENQNLITTVGLQEAELTDKEAQIVAKQQELALIEARIQEMMVQSKMSEADSYFARGQAIEEAANRTKLAPRKKKDTYKEAIELYKKALSLGKQEAQAKIAALEKKI
;
A
#
# COMPACT_ATOMS: atom_id res chain seq x y z
N MET A 1 45.50 60.38 91.97
CA MET A 1 44.47 59.51 91.35
C MET A 1 44.67 59.34 89.83
N LEU A 2 45.90 59.10 89.35
CA LEU A 2 46.18 58.98 87.90
C LEU A 2 46.72 57.60 87.47
N LYS A 3 47.00 56.70 88.42
CA LYS A 3 47.63 55.39 88.15
C LYS A 3 46.65 54.23 87.99
N ARG A 4 45.35 54.42 88.29
CA ARG A 4 44.33 53.35 88.19
C ARG A 4 43.51 53.37 86.90
N LEU A 5 43.64 54.40 86.07
CA LEU A 5 42.92 54.54 84.79
C LEU A 5 43.69 53.98 83.58
N LEU A 6 44.98 53.68 83.73
CA LEU A 6 45.83 53.20 82.64
C LEU A 6 45.86 51.67 82.48
N PHE A 7 45.29 50.92 83.43
CA PHE A 7 45.28 49.45 83.41
C PHE A 7 44.00 48.85 82.81
N VAL A 8 42.96 49.66 82.58
CA VAL A 8 41.68 49.19 81.99
C VAL A 8 41.68 49.31 80.46
N ALA A 9 42.59 50.10 79.88
CA ALA A 9 42.67 50.31 78.43
C ALA A 9 43.46 49.23 77.67
N THR A 10 44.27 48.40 78.33
CA THR A 10 45.17 47.43 77.67
C THR A 10 44.59 46.02 77.54
N VAL A 11 43.50 45.68 78.24
CA VAL A 11 42.84 44.36 78.14
C VAL A 11 41.69 44.36 77.12
N GLY A 12 41.19 45.53 76.71
CA GLY A 12 40.09 45.65 75.73
C GLY A 12 40.49 45.46 74.26
N VAL A 13 41.80 45.46 73.92
CA VAL A 13 42.26 45.48 72.53
C VAL A 13 42.59 44.09 71.97
N ILE A 14 42.75 43.06 72.82
CA ILE A 14 43.16 41.72 72.35
C ILE A 14 41.96 40.88 71.88
N MET A 15 40.71 41.23 72.25
CA MET A 15 39.51 40.51 71.78
C MET A 15 38.96 41.00 70.43
N ALA A 16 39.45 42.11 69.88
CA ALA A 16 38.97 42.66 68.60
C ALA A 16 39.78 42.16 67.38
N SER A 17 40.84 41.37 67.58
CA SER A 17 41.76 40.95 66.52
C SER A 17 41.51 39.55 65.94
N CYS A 18 40.46 38.84 66.40
CA CYS A 18 40.11 37.49 65.92
C CYS A 18 38.81 37.44 65.07
N GLY A 19 38.34 38.58 64.55
CA GLY A 19 37.07 38.67 63.79
C GLY A 19 37.19 38.50 62.26
N GLY A 20 38.32 38.87 61.65
CA GLY A 20 38.43 39.04 60.18
C GLY A 20 38.55 37.77 59.34
N ASN A 21 38.92 36.62 59.95
CA ASN A 21 38.98 35.35 59.22
C ASN A 21 37.60 34.70 59.07
N SER A 22 36.66 34.99 59.98
CA SER A 22 35.31 34.42 59.94
C SER A 22 34.51 34.93 58.73
N GLU A 23 34.54 36.23 58.43
CA GLU A 23 33.84 36.83 57.29
C GLU A 23 34.41 36.36 55.93
N LYS A 24 35.73 36.17 55.84
CA LYS A 24 36.37 35.59 54.64
C LYS A 24 36.00 34.13 54.46
N LEU A 25 36.00 33.35 55.54
CA LEU A 25 35.56 31.95 55.50
C LEU A 25 34.07 31.86 55.15
N GLN A 26 33.25 32.76 55.67
CA GLN A 26 31.81 32.79 55.41
C GLN A 26 31.49 33.17 53.97
N SER A 27 32.15 34.20 53.42
CA SER A 27 32.03 34.54 51.99
C SER A 27 32.54 33.44 51.06
N GLN A 28 33.59 32.70 51.44
CA GLN A 28 34.03 31.52 50.70
C GLN A 28 33.03 30.38 50.77
N VAL A 29 32.46 30.09 51.95
CA VAL A 29 31.42 29.08 52.12
C VAL A 29 30.16 29.44 51.33
N ASP A 30 29.77 30.70 51.31
CA ASP A 30 28.61 31.18 50.55
C ASP A 30 28.87 31.12 49.03
N SER A 31 30.09 31.45 48.59
CA SER A 31 30.52 31.28 47.20
C SER A 31 30.52 29.81 46.79
N LEU A 32 31.07 28.93 47.62
CA LEU A 32 31.13 27.49 47.37
C LEU A 32 29.74 26.84 47.39
N ARG A 33 28.84 27.28 48.27
CA ARG A 33 27.43 26.84 48.28
C ARG A 33 26.73 27.23 47.00
N THR A 34 26.93 28.46 46.54
CA THR A 34 26.35 28.96 45.28
C THR A 34 26.88 28.18 44.07
N GLU A 35 28.18 27.89 44.04
CA GLU A 35 28.81 27.10 42.99
C GLU A 35 28.35 25.63 43.02
N LEU A 36 28.24 25.03 44.20
CA LEU A 36 27.72 23.67 44.38
C LEU A 36 26.26 23.55 43.92
N GLN A 37 25.41 24.50 44.31
CA GLN A 37 24.01 24.54 43.88
C GLN A 37 23.89 24.69 42.36
N THR A 38 24.70 25.57 41.77
CA THR A 38 24.75 25.76 40.31
C THR A 38 25.20 24.46 39.62
N SER A 39 26.22 23.80 40.15
CA SER A 39 26.72 22.52 39.62
C SER A 39 25.67 21.40 39.71
N GLN A 40 24.90 21.33 40.80
CA GLN A 40 23.83 20.34 40.97
C GLN A 40 22.68 20.57 39.99
N GLN A 41 22.27 21.83 39.81
CA GLN A 41 21.26 22.18 38.80
C GLN A 41 21.74 21.82 37.40
N PHE A 42 23.00 22.12 37.08
CA PHE A 42 23.59 21.78 35.79
C PHE A 42 23.59 20.27 35.53
N ALA A 43 23.98 19.47 36.52
CA ALA A 43 23.94 18.01 36.44
C ALA A 43 22.51 17.48 36.23
N THR A 44 21.52 18.07 36.90
CA THR A 44 20.10 17.70 36.77
C THR A 44 19.60 18.00 35.36
N THR A 45 19.84 19.20 34.84
CA THR A 45 19.43 19.56 33.47
C THR A 45 20.14 18.72 32.41
N LEU A 46 21.41 18.36 32.61
CA LEU A 46 22.11 17.42 31.72
C LEU A 46 21.45 16.04 31.70
N GLN A 47 21.07 15.51 32.87
CA GLN A 47 20.37 14.23 32.96
C GLN A 47 19.02 14.29 32.25
N GLU A 48 18.27 15.38 32.43
CA GLU A 48 17.00 15.58 31.72
C GLU A 48 17.19 15.67 30.20
N VAL A 49 18.25 16.33 29.72
CA VAL A 49 18.60 16.34 28.30
C VAL A 49 18.90 14.93 27.81
N GLY A 50 19.64 14.12 28.58
CA GLY A 50 19.88 12.71 28.28
C GLY A 50 18.60 11.91 28.09
N VAL A 51 17.66 12.01 29.04
CA VAL A 51 16.36 11.32 28.96
C VAL A 51 15.56 11.73 27.72
N LEU A 52 15.59 13.02 27.36
CA LEU A 52 14.92 13.50 26.15
C LEU A 52 15.60 12.96 24.88
N MET A 53 16.94 12.89 24.84
CA MET A 53 17.68 12.30 23.73
C MET A 53 17.37 10.81 23.56
N ASP A 54 17.31 10.06 24.66
CA ASP A 54 16.94 8.64 24.66
C ASP A 54 15.50 8.47 24.15
N SER A 55 14.60 9.38 24.52
CA SER A 55 13.21 9.38 24.03
C SER A 55 13.13 9.66 22.52
N ILE A 56 13.98 10.56 22.00
CA ILE A 56 14.12 10.79 20.56
C ILE A 56 14.63 9.53 19.86
N ASP A 57 15.63 8.85 20.41
CA ASP A 57 16.19 7.62 19.85
C ASP A 57 15.18 6.48 19.83
N ALA A 58 14.49 6.23 20.94
CA ALA A 58 13.49 5.18 21.04
C ALA A 58 12.37 5.39 20.00
N ASN A 59 11.86 6.61 19.87
CA ASN A 59 10.82 6.90 18.90
C ASN A 59 11.33 6.83 17.46
N ARG A 60 12.54 7.31 17.18
CA ARG A 60 13.16 7.23 15.84
C ARG A 60 13.40 5.79 15.41
N GLN A 61 13.89 4.94 16.31
CA GLN A 61 14.11 3.53 16.04
C GLN A 61 12.79 2.82 15.73
N LEU A 62 11.74 3.10 16.50
CA LEU A 62 10.41 2.57 16.23
C LEU A 62 9.86 3.05 14.89
N LEU A 63 10.10 4.30 14.50
CA LEU A 63 9.74 4.78 13.16
C LEU A 63 10.44 3.98 12.07
N ARG A 64 11.74 3.72 12.21
CA ARG A 64 12.49 2.89 11.23
C ARG A 64 11.93 1.48 11.10
N VAL A 65 11.68 0.79 12.21
CA VAL A 65 11.12 -0.56 12.21
C VAL A 65 9.71 -0.57 11.59
N ASN A 66 8.86 0.36 12.00
CA ASN A 66 7.49 0.46 11.51
C ASN A 66 7.40 0.84 10.03
N MET A 67 8.40 1.53 9.46
CA MET A 67 8.46 1.77 8.02
C MET A 67 8.78 0.49 7.23
N VAL A 68 9.54 -0.45 7.80
CA VAL A 68 9.89 -1.72 7.15
C VAL A 68 8.77 -2.75 7.32
N GLU A 69 8.20 -2.85 8.52
CA GLU A 69 7.17 -3.84 8.86
C GLU A 69 5.75 -3.39 8.47
N GLY A 70 5.59 -2.10 8.14
CA GLY A 70 4.31 -1.49 7.80
C GLY A 70 3.59 -0.90 9.01
N THR A 71 3.14 0.35 8.88
CA THR A 71 2.32 1.04 9.89
C THR A 71 1.38 2.03 9.22
N THR A 72 0.34 2.47 9.93
CA THR A 72 -0.55 3.49 9.40
C THR A 72 0.13 4.86 9.38
N TYR A 73 -0.20 5.69 8.38
CA TYR A 73 0.31 7.05 8.28
C TYR A 73 -0.02 7.89 9.54
N ASP A 74 -1.18 7.67 10.15
CA ASP A 74 -1.59 8.37 11.38
C ASP A 74 -0.69 8.04 12.57
N ASN A 75 -0.28 6.76 12.70
CA ASN A 75 0.66 6.34 13.74
C ASN A 75 2.04 6.98 13.53
N TYR A 76 2.51 7.05 12.27
CA TYR A 76 3.74 7.75 11.94
C TYR A 76 3.66 9.23 12.30
N LYS A 77 2.58 9.92 11.88
CA LYS A 77 2.36 11.36 12.11
C LYS A 77 2.33 11.69 13.61
N SER A 78 1.66 10.86 14.41
CA SER A 78 1.63 11.04 15.86
C SER A 78 3.02 10.94 16.47
N ARG A 79 3.76 9.87 16.14
CA ARG A 79 5.12 9.66 16.64
C ARG A 79 6.09 10.76 16.21
N MET A 80 5.96 11.23 14.97
CA MET A 80 6.77 12.34 14.47
C MET A 80 6.49 13.64 15.22
N LYS A 81 5.23 13.90 15.59
CA LYS A 81 4.86 15.03 16.44
C LYS A 81 5.53 14.93 17.82
N ASP A 82 5.53 13.75 18.43
CA ASP A 82 6.17 13.53 19.73
C ASP A 82 7.68 13.74 19.66
N ILE A 83 8.34 13.20 18.63
CA ILE A 83 9.76 13.44 18.37
C ILE A 83 10.07 14.94 18.24
N ASN A 84 9.27 15.68 17.46
CA ASN A 84 9.48 17.12 17.28
C ASN A 84 9.33 17.89 18.60
N ASN A 85 8.41 17.47 19.48
CA ASN A 85 8.28 18.05 20.82
C ASN A 85 9.53 17.78 21.67
N TYR A 86 10.01 16.52 21.71
CA TYR A 86 11.23 16.18 22.45
C TYR A 86 12.46 16.91 21.91
N VAL A 87 12.59 17.05 20.59
CA VAL A 87 13.66 17.84 19.97
C VAL A 87 13.60 19.28 20.45
N LYS A 88 12.42 19.91 20.41
CA LYS A 88 12.22 21.30 20.84
C LYS A 88 12.56 21.50 22.31
N ASP A 89 12.11 20.58 23.17
CA ASP A 89 12.42 20.62 24.60
C ASP A 89 13.93 20.43 24.86
N THR A 90 14.57 19.53 24.12
CA THR A 90 16.02 19.32 24.18
C THR A 90 16.79 20.57 23.75
N GLN A 91 16.38 21.22 22.65
CA GLN A 91 16.97 22.48 22.18
C GLN A 91 16.85 23.59 23.24
N ASN A 92 15.69 23.73 23.86
CA ASN A 92 15.45 24.72 24.91
C ASN A 92 16.36 24.47 26.12
N LYS A 93 16.42 23.23 26.62
CA LYS A 93 17.27 22.88 27.76
C LYS A 93 18.76 23.05 27.47
N ILE A 94 19.22 22.69 26.26
CA ILE A 94 20.60 22.96 25.82
C ILE A 94 20.88 24.47 25.79
N SER A 95 19.94 25.29 25.30
CA SER A 95 20.07 26.75 25.31
C SER A 95 20.18 27.31 26.73
N ASP A 96 19.40 26.77 27.66
CA ASP A 96 19.44 27.21 29.06
C ASP A 96 20.71 26.74 29.78
N LEU A 97 21.24 25.57 29.44
CA LEU A 97 22.58 25.12 29.84
C LEU A 97 23.66 26.08 29.31
N GLU A 98 23.61 26.49 28.03
CA GLU A 98 24.54 27.46 27.45
C GLU A 98 24.48 28.82 28.18
N LYS A 99 23.28 29.32 28.50
CA LYS A 99 23.10 30.58 29.24
C LYS A 99 23.61 30.48 30.67
N SER A 100 23.34 29.37 31.35
CA SER A 100 23.77 29.13 32.73
C SER A 100 25.29 28.99 32.81
N LEU A 101 25.90 28.33 31.83
CA LEU A 101 27.35 28.20 31.72
C LEU A 101 28.03 29.57 31.58
N LYS A 102 27.48 30.48 30.76
CA LYS A 102 28.02 31.85 30.60
C LYS A 102 27.99 32.68 31.88
N LYS A 103 27.09 32.35 32.82
CA LYS A 103 26.97 33.04 34.11
C LYS A 103 27.87 32.44 35.20
N SER A 104 28.31 31.19 35.04
CA SER A 104 29.19 30.51 36.00
C SER A 104 30.66 30.87 35.77
N LYS A 105 31.38 31.23 36.85
CA LYS A 105 32.83 31.53 36.82
C LYS A 105 33.72 30.30 37.08
N GLY A 106 33.16 29.18 37.57
CA GLY A 106 33.87 27.93 37.86
C GLY A 106 33.32 26.74 37.08
N ASN A 107 34.21 25.81 36.71
CA ASN A 107 33.95 24.59 35.90
C ASN A 107 33.42 24.78 34.46
N ALA A 108 33.55 26.00 33.89
CA ALA A 108 33.01 26.32 32.57
C ALA A 108 33.54 25.44 31.41
N ASN A 109 34.80 25.01 31.46
CA ASN A 109 35.43 24.28 30.35
C ASN A 109 34.94 22.83 30.21
N ALA A 110 34.69 22.12 31.32
CA ALA A 110 34.24 20.73 31.28
C ALA A 110 32.79 20.62 30.76
N PHE A 111 31.93 21.52 31.21
CA PHE A 111 30.53 21.57 30.79
C PHE A 111 30.34 22.10 29.37
N ALA A 112 31.21 23.02 28.90
CA ALA A 112 31.20 23.50 27.52
C ALA A 112 31.36 22.37 26.50
N ALA A 113 32.30 21.45 26.75
CA ALA A 113 32.54 20.32 25.86
C ALA A 113 31.33 19.38 25.77
N THR A 114 30.69 19.09 26.91
CA THR A 114 29.48 18.26 26.97
C THR A 114 28.31 18.91 26.24
N ILE A 115 28.05 20.21 26.48
CA ILE A 115 26.99 20.94 25.76
C ILE A 115 27.23 20.93 24.25
N LYS A 116 28.48 21.17 23.82
CA LYS A 116 28.84 21.14 22.40
C LYS A 116 28.57 19.77 21.79
N LYS A 117 28.89 18.69 22.50
CA LYS A 117 28.59 17.32 22.07
C LYS A 117 27.09 17.09 21.95
N LEU A 118 26.31 17.41 22.99
CA LEU A 118 24.85 17.25 22.98
C LEU A 118 24.19 18.01 21.82
N LYS A 119 24.71 19.19 21.48
CA LYS A 119 24.22 19.99 20.36
C LYS A 119 24.53 19.33 19.01
N ALA A 120 25.73 18.80 18.84
CA ALA A 120 26.10 18.05 17.64
C ALA A 120 25.27 16.78 17.49
N ASP A 121 25.12 16.01 18.57
CA ASP A 121 24.33 14.78 18.61
C ASP A 121 22.83 15.07 18.34
N LEU A 122 22.31 16.24 18.74
CA LEU A 122 20.94 16.66 18.44
C LEU A 122 20.77 17.07 16.98
N GLU A 123 21.78 17.73 16.41
CA GLU A 123 21.80 18.13 15.01
C GLU A 123 21.80 16.90 14.08
N GLU A 124 22.59 15.87 14.41
CA GLU A 124 22.59 14.59 13.70
C GLU A 124 21.21 13.92 13.74
N ARG A 125 20.61 13.82 14.94
CA ARG A 125 19.25 13.28 15.09
C ARG A 125 18.22 14.06 14.27
N ASN A 126 18.33 15.39 14.22
CA ASN A 126 17.44 16.22 13.39
C ASN A 126 17.58 15.93 11.89
N LYS A 127 18.81 15.70 11.41
CA LYS A 127 19.04 15.30 10.00
C LYS A 127 18.38 13.96 9.69
N GLU A 128 18.50 12.98 10.58
CA GLU A 128 17.84 11.70 10.40
C GLU A 128 16.31 11.80 10.44
N ILE A 129 15.76 12.62 11.34
CA ILE A 129 14.31 12.88 11.41
C ILE A 129 13.80 13.51 10.11
N ALA A 130 14.56 14.44 9.54
CA ALA A 130 14.22 15.04 8.25
C ALA A 130 14.22 13.98 7.12
N ALA A 131 15.23 13.12 7.08
CA ALA A 131 15.31 12.04 6.09
C ALA A 131 14.15 11.04 6.22
N LEU A 132 13.75 10.68 7.45
CA LEU A 132 12.59 9.82 7.68
C LEU A 132 11.29 10.46 7.17
N ASN A 133 11.11 11.77 7.39
CA ASN A 133 9.94 12.49 6.89
C ASN A 133 9.87 12.49 5.36
N GLU A 134 10.99 12.77 4.70
CA GLU A 134 11.07 12.72 3.24
C GLU A 134 10.73 11.33 2.71
N GLN A 135 11.28 10.28 3.33
CA GLN A 135 11.00 8.90 2.94
C GLN A 135 9.52 8.53 3.10
N VAL A 136 8.86 8.97 4.18
CA VAL A 136 7.43 8.71 4.37
C VAL A 136 6.57 9.47 3.37
N ASP A 137 6.91 10.71 3.04
CA ASP A 137 6.17 11.47 2.04
C ASP A 137 6.30 10.84 0.65
N LEU A 138 7.49 10.32 0.30
CA LEU A 138 7.72 9.54 -0.92
C LEU A 138 6.85 8.28 -0.94
N LEU A 139 6.91 7.46 0.11
CA LEU A 139 6.13 6.21 0.21
C LEU A 139 4.62 6.47 0.18
N LYS A 140 4.16 7.58 0.78
CA LYS A 140 2.76 7.98 0.73
C LYS A 140 2.31 8.30 -0.70
N ASN A 141 3.12 9.06 -1.44
CA ASN A 141 2.82 9.39 -2.83
C ASN A 141 2.85 8.14 -3.72
N GLU A 142 3.82 7.26 -3.53
CA GLU A 142 3.91 5.99 -4.23
C GLU A 142 2.67 5.12 -3.96
N ASN A 143 2.27 4.97 -2.71
CA ASN A 143 1.05 4.25 -2.34
C ASN A 143 -0.21 4.84 -2.97
N GLN A 144 -0.35 6.18 -3.01
CA GLN A 144 -1.50 6.82 -3.65
C GLN A 144 -1.54 6.57 -5.16
N ASN A 145 -0.38 6.57 -5.82
CA ASN A 145 -0.27 6.22 -7.23
C ASN A 145 -0.64 4.76 -7.47
N LEU A 146 -0.13 3.85 -6.65
CA LEU A 146 -0.46 2.43 -6.72
C LEU A 146 -1.96 2.17 -6.53
N ILE A 147 -2.60 2.80 -5.54
CA ILE A 147 -4.05 2.73 -5.35
C ILE A 147 -4.80 3.15 -6.62
N THR A 148 -4.36 4.24 -7.25
CA THR A 148 -4.97 4.74 -8.49
C THR A 148 -4.78 3.75 -9.64
N THR A 149 -3.57 3.20 -9.80
CA THR A 149 -3.27 2.19 -10.83
C THR A 149 -4.08 0.93 -10.64
N VAL A 150 -4.19 0.42 -9.41
CA VAL A 150 -5.00 -0.76 -9.09
C VAL A 150 -6.48 -0.49 -9.41
N GLY A 151 -7.02 0.68 -9.03
CA GLY A 151 -8.40 1.03 -9.36
C GLY A 151 -8.67 1.11 -10.87
N LEU A 152 -7.72 1.61 -11.66
CA LEU A 152 -7.82 1.61 -13.12
C LEU A 152 -7.78 0.19 -13.70
N GLN A 153 -6.91 -0.68 -13.16
CA GLN A 153 -6.82 -2.08 -13.59
C GLN A 153 -8.09 -2.87 -13.23
N GLU A 154 -8.68 -2.65 -12.06
CA GLU A 154 -9.96 -3.26 -11.67
C GLU A 154 -11.10 -2.85 -12.61
N ALA A 155 -11.15 -1.57 -13.00
CA ALA A 155 -12.12 -1.08 -13.97
C ALA A 155 -11.91 -1.71 -15.36
N GLU A 156 -10.66 -1.82 -15.83
CA GLU A 156 -10.33 -2.48 -17.09
C GLU A 156 -10.69 -3.98 -17.09
N LEU A 157 -10.43 -4.68 -15.98
CA LEU A 157 -10.80 -6.08 -15.82
C LEU A 157 -12.31 -6.28 -15.88
N THR A 158 -13.06 -5.41 -15.21
CA THR A 158 -14.53 -5.44 -15.22
C THR A 158 -15.09 -5.22 -16.62
N ASP A 159 -14.54 -4.26 -17.37
CA ASP A 159 -14.94 -4.01 -18.76
C ASP A 159 -14.62 -5.21 -19.67
N LYS A 160 -13.42 -5.79 -19.54
CA LYS A 160 -13.04 -6.99 -20.30
C LYS A 160 -13.92 -8.19 -19.97
N GLU A 161 -14.30 -8.37 -18.71
CA GLU A 161 -15.21 -9.45 -18.30
C GLU A 161 -16.59 -9.28 -18.94
N ALA A 162 -17.13 -8.05 -18.95
CA ALA A 162 -18.38 -7.75 -19.65
C ALA A 162 -18.29 -8.02 -21.17
N GLN A 163 -17.17 -7.63 -21.80
CA GLN A 163 -16.93 -7.93 -23.22
C GLN A 163 -16.85 -9.43 -23.51
N ILE A 164 -16.21 -10.21 -22.63
CA ILE A 164 -16.14 -11.67 -22.76
C ILE A 164 -17.54 -12.28 -22.70
N VAL A 165 -18.36 -11.87 -21.73
CA VAL A 165 -19.74 -12.36 -21.59
C VAL A 165 -20.58 -12.03 -22.82
N ALA A 166 -20.48 -10.80 -23.33
CA ALA A 166 -21.18 -10.40 -24.56
C ALA A 166 -20.76 -11.26 -25.76
N LYS A 167 -19.45 -11.49 -25.95
CA LYS A 167 -18.94 -12.35 -27.04
C LYS A 167 -19.36 -13.80 -26.89
N GLN A 168 -19.44 -14.34 -25.67
CA GLN A 168 -19.95 -15.69 -25.43
C GLN A 168 -21.42 -15.83 -25.85
N GLN A 169 -22.24 -14.82 -25.58
CA GLN A 169 -23.65 -14.79 -26.02
C GLN A 169 -23.75 -14.69 -27.56
N GLU A 170 -22.94 -13.84 -28.19
CA GLU A 170 -22.89 -13.74 -29.66
C GLU A 170 -22.47 -15.07 -30.31
N LEU A 171 -21.46 -15.74 -29.77
CA LEU A 171 -21.02 -17.05 -30.25
C LEU A 171 -22.15 -18.09 -30.14
N ALA A 172 -22.84 -18.16 -29.00
CA ALA A 172 -23.96 -19.07 -28.82
C ALA A 172 -25.09 -18.81 -29.83
N LEU A 173 -25.39 -17.54 -30.13
CA LEU A 173 -26.40 -17.17 -31.13
C LEU A 173 -25.97 -17.59 -32.55
N ILE A 174 -24.70 -17.37 -32.90
CA ILE A 174 -24.16 -17.76 -34.20
C ILE A 174 -24.19 -19.29 -34.35
N GLU A 175 -23.80 -20.04 -33.33
CA GLU A 175 -23.85 -21.50 -33.33
C GLU A 175 -25.28 -22.02 -33.54
N ALA A 176 -26.26 -21.45 -32.84
CA ALA A 176 -27.67 -21.81 -33.03
C ALA A 176 -28.14 -21.53 -34.47
N ARG A 177 -27.77 -20.37 -35.04
CA ARG A 177 -28.11 -20.00 -36.43
C ARG A 177 -27.45 -20.93 -37.45
N ILE A 178 -26.21 -21.35 -37.22
CA ILE A 178 -25.52 -22.32 -38.09
C ILE A 178 -26.26 -23.67 -38.05
N GLN A 179 -26.63 -24.16 -36.86
CA GLN A 179 -27.39 -25.40 -36.73
C GLN A 179 -28.74 -25.32 -37.45
N GLU A 180 -29.48 -24.22 -37.28
CA GLU A 180 -30.74 -23.99 -37.99
C GLU A 180 -30.54 -24.00 -39.51
N MET A 181 -29.54 -23.27 -40.02
CA MET A 181 -29.24 -23.21 -41.44
C MET A 181 -28.85 -24.58 -42.01
N MET A 182 -28.09 -25.39 -41.28
CA MET A 182 -27.75 -26.75 -41.69
C MET A 182 -28.99 -27.65 -41.77
N VAL A 183 -29.92 -27.54 -40.81
CA VAL A 183 -31.19 -28.29 -40.84
C VAL A 183 -32.04 -27.85 -42.03
N GLN A 184 -32.21 -26.54 -42.23
CA GLN A 184 -32.96 -25.99 -43.36
C GLN A 184 -32.35 -26.42 -44.71
N SER A 185 -31.03 -26.38 -44.84
CA SER A 185 -30.32 -26.82 -46.04
C SER A 185 -30.55 -28.30 -46.34
N LYS A 186 -30.44 -29.18 -45.33
CA LYS A 186 -30.73 -30.62 -45.48
C LYS A 186 -32.18 -30.88 -45.88
N MET A 187 -33.13 -30.17 -45.27
CA MET A 187 -34.55 -30.29 -45.62
C MET A 187 -34.82 -29.87 -47.07
N SER A 188 -34.30 -28.71 -47.48
CA SER A 188 -34.43 -28.20 -48.85
C SER A 188 -33.81 -29.15 -49.88
N GLU A 189 -32.64 -29.72 -49.58
CA GLU A 189 -32.00 -30.72 -50.44
C GLU A 189 -32.83 -32.01 -50.52
N ALA A 190 -33.37 -32.48 -49.39
CA ALA A 190 -34.25 -33.64 -49.33
C ALA A 190 -35.53 -33.43 -50.17
N ASP A 191 -36.16 -32.27 -50.05
CA ASP A 191 -37.35 -31.90 -50.83
C ASP A 191 -37.06 -31.81 -52.33
N SER A 192 -35.88 -31.27 -52.71
CA SER A 192 -35.43 -31.22 -54.11
C SER A 192 -35.27 -32.61 -54.71
N TYR A 193 -34.60 -33.54 -54.01
CA TYR A 193 -34.49 -34.93 -54.47
C TYR A 193 -35.84 -35.63 -54.55
N PHE A 194 -36.73 -35.40 -53.56
CA PHE A 194 -38.06 -35.98 -53.55
C PHE A 194 -38.91 -35.50 -54.73
N ALA A 195 -38.92 -34.19 -54.99
CA ALA A 195 -39.64 -33.60 -56.12
C ALA A 195 -39.09 -34.11 -57.48
N ARG A 196 -37.77 -34.23 -57.62
CA ARG A 196 -37.16 -34.86 -58.80
C ARG A 196 -37.59 -36.32 -58.94
N GLY A 197 -37.60 -37.09 -57.85
CA GLY A 197 -38.10 -38.47 -57.82
C GLY A 197 -39.55 -38.58 -58.29
N GLN A 198 -40.42 -37.67 -57.84
CA GLN A 198 -41.83 -37.61 -58.28
C GLN A 198 -41.96 -37.34 -59.78
N ALA A 199 -41.18 -36.39 -60.31
CA ALA A 199 -41.20 -36.10 -61.74
C ALA A 199 -40.75 -37.30 -62.59
N ILE A 200 -39.70 -38.02 -62.16
CA ILE A 200 -39.21 -39.22 -62.85
C ILE A 200 -40.21 -40.38 -62.72
N GLU A 201 -40.82 -40.57 -61.54
CA GLU A 201 -41.90 -41.55 -61.35
C GLU A 201 -43.08 -41.28 -62.31
N GLU A 202 -43.48 -40.01 -62.46
CA GLU A 202 -44.55 -39.63 -63.36
C GLU A 202 -44.18 -39.90 -64.83
N ALA A 203 -42.94 -39.61 -65.23
CA ALA A 203 -42.45 -39.94 -66.57
C ALA A 203 -42.49 -41.47 -66.85
N ALA A 204 -42.12 -42.29 -65.86
CA ALA A 204 -42.25 -43.75 -65.95
C ALA A 204 -43.73 -44.17 -66.09
N ASN A 205 -44.63 -43.55 -65.31
CA ASN A 205 -46.07 -43.83 -65.39
C ASN A 205 -46.66 -43.48 -66.77
N ARG A 206 -46.18 -42.39 -67.41
CA ARG A 206 -46.59 -41.96 -68.76
C ARG A 206 -46.05 -42.88 -69.87
N THR A 207 -45.00 -43.66 -69.61
CA THR A 207 -44.43 -44.60 -70.58
C THR A 207 -45.30 -45.86 -70.70
N LYS A 208 -46.01 -46.04 -71.82
CA LYS A 208 -46.95 -47.16 -72.05
C LYS A 208 -46.37 -48.33 -72.85
N LEU A 209 -45.52 -48.07 -73.83
CA LEU A 209 -45.14 -49.05 -74.88
C LEU A 209 -43.68 -49.56 -74.76
N ALA A 210 -42.97 -49.23 -73.68
CA ALA A 210 -41.58 -49.66 -73.46
C ALA A 210 -41.34 -50.16 -72.02
N PRO A 211 -41.69 -51.43 -71.71
CA PRO A 211 -41.66 -51.95 -70.34
C PRO A 211 -40.28 -51.94 -69.68
N ARG A 212 -39.21 -52.22 -70.44
CA ARG A 212 -37.83 -52.18 -69.92
C ARG A 212 -37.44 -50.77 -69.49
N LYS A 213 -37.60 -49.79 -70.39
CA LYS A 213 -37.33 -48.37 -70.11
C LYS A 213 -38.13 -47.87 -68.91
N LYS A 214 -39.40 -48.27 -68.79
CA LYS A 214 -40.25 -47.94 -67.64
C LYS A 214 -39.67 -48.46 -66.32
N LYS A 215 -39.19 -49.71 -66.27
CA LYS A 215 -38.54 -50.27 -65.06
C LYS A 215 -37.25 -49.53 -64.72
N ASP A 216 -36.44 -49.15 -65.72
CA ASP A 216 -35.21 -48.40 -65.50
C ASP A 216 -35.49 -46.98 -64.96
N THR A 217 -36.51 -46.30 -65.49
CA THR A 217 -36.97 -45.00 -64.97
C THR A 217 -37.54 -45.12 -63.54
N TYR A 218 -38.21 -46.22 -63.18
CA TYR A 218 -38.60 -46.45 -61.78
C TYR A 218 -37.41 -46.67 -60.85
N LYS A 219 -36.34 -47.36 -61.30
CA LYS A 219 -35.10 -47.49 -60.52
C LYS A 219 -34.46 -46.12 -60.27
N GLU A 220 -34.42 -45.26 -61.28
CA GLU A 220 -33.90 -43.90 -61.15
C GLU A 220 -34.72 -43.06 -60.14
N ALA A 221 -36.05 -43.15 -60.18
CA ALA A 221 -36.91 -42.51 -59.18
C ALA A 221 -36.65 -43.05 -57.76
N ILE A 222 -36.46 -44.37 -57.61
CA ILE A 222 -36.13 -44.99 -56.32
C ILE A 222 -34.81 -44.45 -55.77
N GLU A 223 -33.77 -44.30 -56.60
CA GLU A 223 -32.47 -43.77 -56.14
C GLU A 223 -32.57 -42.31 -55.68
N LEU A 224 -33.39 -41.49 -56.34
CA LEU A 224 -33.67 -40.12 -55.89
C LEU A 224 -34.45 -40.11 -54.58
N TYR A 225 -35.44 -41.00 -54.41
CA TYR A 225 -36.16 -41.13 -53.16
C TYR A 225 -35.28 -41.65 -52.02
N LYS A 226 -34.34 -42.58 -52.28
CA LYS A 226 -33.37 -43.02 -51.27
C LYS A 226 -32.47 -41.88 -50.81
N LYS A 227 -32.03 -41.00 -51.73
CA LYS A 227 -31.28 -39.79 -51.37
C LYS A 227 -32.12 -38.85 -50.50
N ALA A 228 -33.37 -38.57 -50.89
CA ALA A 228 -34.28 -37.77 -50.08
C ALA A 228 -34.52 -38.37 -48.68
N LEU A 229 -34.70 -39.70 -48.59
CA LEU A 229 -34.86 -40.41 -47.33
C LEU A 229 -33.61 -40.32 -46.44
N SER A 230 -32.41 -40.48 -47.03
CA SER A 230 -31.14 -40.37 -46.31
C SER A 230 -30.91 -38.99 -45.70
N LEU A 231 -31.56 -37.96 -46.26
CA LEU A 231 -31.56 -36.59 -45.75
C LEU A 231 -32.74 -36.29 -44.80
N GLY A 232 -33.58 -37.28 -44.49
CA GLY A 232 -34.64 -37.19 -43.48
C GLY A 232 -36.07 -37.08 -44.01
N LYS A 233 -36.31 -37.11 -45.33
CA LYS A 233 -37.67 -37.05 -45.90
C LYS A 233 -38.38 -38.41 -45.78
N GLN A 234 -39.06 -38.63 -44.66
CA GLN A 234 -39.73 -39.90 -44.34
C GLN A 234 -40.79 -40.33 -45.38
N GLU A 235 -41.45 -39.37 -46.04
CA GLU A 235 -42.42 -39.64 -47.11
C GLU A 235 -41.83 -40.45 -48.28
N ALA A 236 -40.53 -40.35 -48.50
CA ALA A 236 -39.81 -41.10 -49.53
C ALA A 236 -39.86 -42.62 -49.30
N GLN A 237 -39.95 -43.08 -48.05
CA GLN A 237 -40.00 -44.51 -47.71
C GLN A 237 -41.21 -45.20 -48.34
N ALA A 238 -42.38 -44.56 -48.28
CA ALA A 238 -43.61 -45.11 -48.85
C ALA A 238 -43.52 -45.18 -50.39
N LYS A 239 -42.89 -44.19 -51.02
CA LYS A 239 -42.66 -44.15 -52.47
C LYS A 239 -41.70 -45.24 -52.93
N ILE A 240 -40.59 -45.43 -52.22
CA ILE A 240 -39.62 -46.51 -52.49
C ILE A 240 -40.34 -47.87 -52.45
N ALA A 241 -41.02 -48.18 -51.35
CA ALA A 241 -41.70 -49.45 -51.17
C ALA A 241 -42.80 -49.71 -52.23
N ALA A 242 -43.49 -48.65 -52.69
CA ALA A 242 -44.50 -48.76 -53.73
C ALA A 242 -43.90 -49.02 -55.12
N LEU A 243 -42.74 -48.43 -55.42
CA LEU A 243 -42.08 -48.59 -56.72
C LEU A 243 -41.30 -49.90 -56.82
N GLU A 244 -40.71 -50.38 -55.72
CA GLU A 244 -40.04 -51.69 -55.67
C GLU A 244 -40.98 -52.84 -56.04
N LYS A 245 -42.27 -52.73 -55.70
CA LYS A 245 -43.30 -53.71 -56.11
C LYS A 245 -43.63 -53.70 -57.61
N LYS A 246 -43.24 -52.65 -58.34
CA LYS A 246 -43.56 -52.46 -59.77
C LYS A 246 -42.42 -52.85 -60.70
N ILE A 247 -41.23 -53.15 -60.16
CA ILE A 247 -40.03 -53.55 -60.89
C ILE A 247 -39.94 -55.08 -60.89
#